data_AF-A0AAV3FIH1-F1
#
_entry.id   AF-A0AAV3FIH1-F1
#
_cell.length_a   1.000
_cell.length_b   1.000
_cell.length_c   1.000
_cell.angle_alpha   90.00
_cell.angle_beta   90.00
_cell.angle_gamma   90.00
#
_symmetry.space_group_name_H-M   'P 1'
#
loop_
_entity.id
_entity.type
_entity.pdbx_description
1 polymer ?
#
loop_
_entity_poly.entity_id
_entity_poly.type
_entity_poly.pdbx_seq_one_letter_code
_entity_poly.pdbx_strand_id
1 'polypeptide(L)'
;MTKEFKLPRKKEMFKAVDDVSFSVKRGTTLAIVGESGSGKSTVANMVLHLLKPTSGKVFYEGRDTSTFKAKDLLGFRRHVQPVFQNPYGSLDPMYSIFRSIEEPLRIHKIGDSKWRANRVKELLDMVEMPASVMGRYPNELSGGQRQRIAIARAMALD
;
A
#
# COMPACT_ATOMS: atom_id res chain seq x y z
N MET A 1 13.93 3.88 -14.58
CA MET A 1 12.45 3.83 -14.78
C MET A 1 11.98 5.20 -15.17
N THR A 2 11.16 5.29 -16.21
CA THR A 2 10.61 6.56 -16.71
C THR A 2 9.09 6.48 -16.75
N LYS A 3 8.42 7.59 -16.40
CA LYS A 3 6.97 7.72 -16.55
C LYS A 3 6.61 9.03 -17.21
N GLU A 4 5.85 8.90 -18.29
CA GLU A 4 5.31 10.01 -19.06
C GLU A 4 3.78 9.99 -19.03
N PHE A 5 3.18 11.18 -19.01
CA PHE A 5 1.74 11.40 -19.05
C PHE A 5 1.37 12.33 -20.20
N LYS A 6 0.26 12.03 -20.87
CA LYS A 6 -0.32 12.94 -21.86
C LYS A 6 -1.14 14.01 -21.13
N LEU A 7 -0.80 15.28 -21.31
CA LEU A 7 -1.54 16.38 -20.71
C LEU A 7 -2.72 16.79 -21.60
N PRO A 8 -3.92 17.10 -21.04
CA PRO A 8 -5.11 17.43 -21.85
C PRO A 8 -4.95 18.63 -22.78
N ARG A 9 -4.07 19.58 -22.43
CA ARG A 9 -3.90 20.88 -23.11
C ARG A 9 -2.53 21.08 -23.78
N LYS A 10 -1.63 20.09 -23.74
CA LYS A 10 -0.31 20.18 -24.37
C LYS A 10 -0.10 19.01 -25.33
N LYS A 11 0.52 19.27 -26.49
CA LYS A 11 0.94 18.21 -27.42
C LYS A 11 2.09 17.37 -26.86
N GLU A 12 2.91 17.97 -26.00
CA GLU A 12 4.08 17.31 -25.39
C GLU A 12 3.69 16.39 -24.24
N MET A 13 4.44 15.28 -24.12
CA MET A 13 4.34 14.36 -23.00
C MET A 13 5.01 14.98 -21.77
N PHE A 14 4.33 14.94 -20.62
CA PHE A 14 4.91 15.37 -19.35
C PHE A 14 5.66 14.21 -18.72
N LYS A 15 6.98 14.37 -18.58
CA LYS A 15 7.84 13.38 -17.94
C LYS A 15 7.83 13.58 -16.42
N ALA A 16 7.03 12.79 -15.73
CA ALA A 16 6.87 12.87 -14.28
C ALA A 16 7.99 12.15 -13.50
N VAL A 17 8.62 11.16 -14.13
CA VAL A 17 9.81 10.46 -13.62
C VAL A 17 10.74 10.26 -14.80
N ASP A 18 12.00 10.67 -14.67
CA ASP A 18 13.01 10.56 -15.72
C ASP A 18 14.15 9.64 -15.27
N ASP A 19 14.24 8.48 -15.91
CA ASP A 19 15.30 7.48 -15.74
C ASP A 19 15.79 7.20 -14.31
N VAL A 20 14.85 7.08 -13.36
CA VAL A 20 15.19 6.81 -11.96
C VAL A 20 15.55 5.34 -11.75
N SER A 21 16.69 5.09 -11.10
CA SER A 21 17.16 3.74 -10.72
C SER A 21 17.60 3.71 -9.27
N PHE A 22 17.15 2.69 -8.53
CA PHE A 22 17.58 2.42 -7.16
C PHE A 22 17.31 0.96 -6.80
N SER A 23 17.91 0.51 -5.70
CA SER A 23 17.64 -0.80 -5.09
C SER A 23 17.40 -0.64 -3.59
N VAL A 24 16.57 -1.51 -3.04
CA VAL A 24 16.32 -1.59 -1.59
C VAL A 24 16.78 -2.97 -1.12
N LYS A 25 17.75 -2.99 -0.21
CA LYS A 25 18.25 -4.26 0.35
C LYS A 25 17.28 -4.78 1.41
N ARG A 26 17.18 -6.10 1.56
CA ARG A 26 16.39 -6.72 2.63
C ARG A 26 16.86 -6.19 4.00
N GLY A 27 15.91 -5.85 4.86
CA GLY A 27 16.19 -5.31 6.21
C GLY A 27 16.68 -3.87 6.22
N THR A 28 16.54 -3.13 5.12
CA THR A 28 16.92 -1.71 5.06
C THR A 28 15.72 -0.82 4.78
N THR A 29 15.81 0.42 5.24
CA THR A 29 14.83 1.47 4.95
C THR A 29 15.40 2.43 3.93
N LEU A 30 14.68 2.64 2.83
CA LEU A 30 15.00 3.66 1.83
C LEU A 30 13.99 4.81 1.93
N ALA A 31 14.48 6.04 2.04
CA ALA A 31 13.67 7.24 1.97
C ALA A 31 13.85 7.92 0.60
N ILE A 32 12.74 8.31 -0.04
CA ILE A 32 12.74 9.16 -1.24
C ILE A 32 12.20 10.53 -0.83
N VAL A 33 13.06 11.55 -0.89
CA VAL A 33 12.74 12.93 -0.49
C VAL A 33 12.78 13.87 -1.69
N GLY A 34 12.07 14.99 -1.60
CA GLY A 34 11.99 15.99 -2.66
C GLY A 34 10.73 16.84 -2.56
N GLU A 35 10.69 17.94 -3.29
CA GLU A 35 9.60 18.93 -3.27
C GLU A 35 8.25 18.36 -3.75
N SER A 36 7.15 19.01 -3.40
CA SER A 36 5.83 18.62 -3.90
C SER A 36 5.82 18.59 -5.44
N GLY A 37 5.26 17.54 -6.03
CA GLY A 37 5.25 17.37 -7.49
C GLY A 37 6.50 16.75 -8.11
N SER A 38 7.57 16.47 -7.34
CA SER A 38 8.83 15.91 -7.87
C SER A 38 8.77 14.45 -8.35
N GLY A 39 7.59 13.83 -8.44
CA GLY A 39 7.43 12.46 -8.94
C GLY A 39 7.55 11.33 -7.91
N LYS A 40 7.76 11.62 -6.62
CA LYS A 40 7.88 10.61 -5.54
C LYS A 40 6.72 9.61 -5.51
N SER A 41 5.49 10.11 -5.49
CA SER A 41 4.29 9.26 -5.48
C SER A 41 4.15 8.45 -6.77
N THR A 42 4.62 8.99 -7.90
CA THR A 42 4.66 8.27 -9.18
C THR A 42 5.64 7.10 -9.11
N VAL A 43 6.83 7.31 -8.55
CA VAL A 43 7.80 6.23 -8.32
C VAL A 43 7.23 5.17 -7.38
N ALA A 44 6.65 5.57 -6.24
CA ALA A 44 6.04 4.64 -5.29
C ALA A 44 4.94 3.79 -5.95
N ASN A 45 4.05 4.41 -6.72
CA ASN A 45 2.99 3.68 -7.43
C ASN A 45 3.55 2.70 -8.49
N MET A 46 4.68 3.02 -9.13
CA MET A 46 5.34 2.08 -10.04
C MET A 46 5.93 0.88 -9.29
N VAL A 47 6.60 1.12 -8.15
CA VAL A 47 7.14 0.05 -7.29
C VAL A 47 6.03 -0.86 -6.76
N LEU A 48 4.89 -0.30 -6.36
CA LEU A 48 3.71 -1.02 -5.89
C LEU A 48 2.95 -1.77 -7.00
N HIS A 49 3.39 -1.68 -8.25
CA HIS A 49 2.68 -2.23 -9.41
C HIS A 49 1.25 -1.69 -9.55
N LEU A 50 1.02 -0.44 -9.14
CA LEU A 50 -0.24 0.31 -9.32
C LEU A 50 -0.21 1.19 -10.57
N LEU A 51 0.99 1.48 -11.08
CA LEU A 51 1.21 2.27 -12.28
C LEU A 51 2.29 1.62 -13.15
N LYS A 52 1.97 1.35 -14.41
CA LYS A 52 2.96 0.81 -15.35
C LYS A 52 3.96 1.92 -15.77
N PRO A 53 5.29 1.70 -15.68
CA PRO A 53 6.29 2.61 -16.25
C PRO A 53 6.09 2.77 -17.77
N THR A 54 6.47 3.93 -18.31
CA THR A 54 6.58 4.11 -19.77
C THR A 54 7.79 3.33 -20.29
N SER A 55 8.91 3.36 -19.55
CA SER A 55 10.09 2.53 -19.80
C SER A 55 10.81 2.16 -18.50
N GLY A 56 11.70 1.17 -18.58
CA GLY A 56 12.36 0.57 -17.42
C GLY A 56 11.52 -0.52 -16.75
N LYS A 57 12.06 -1.09 -15.67
CA LYS A 57 11.53 -2.30 -15.01
C LYS A 57 11.57 -2.16 -13.50
N VAL A 58 10.67 -2.88 -12.83
CA VAL A 58 10.66 -3.09 -11.37
C VAL A 58 10.89 -4.57 -11.12
N PHE A 59 11.89 -4.88 -10.29
CA PHE A 59 12.20 -6.26 -9.91
C PHE A 59 11.85 -6.51 -8.45
N TYR A 60 11.20 -7.64 -8.18
CA TYR A 60 10.95 -8.15 -6.83
C TYR A 60 11.56 -9.54 -6.73
N GLU A 61 12.47 -9.73 -5.76
CA GLU A 61 13.25 -10.97 -5.58
C GLU A 61 13.87 -11.49 -6.89
N GLY A 62 14.47 -10.58 -7.67
CA GLY A 62 15.13 -10.88 -8.94
C GLY A 62 14.20 -11.10 -10.13
N ARG A 63 12.87 -11.11 -9.93
CA ARG A 63 11.89 -11.29 -11.02
C ARG A 63 11.27 -9.97 -11.43
N ASP A 64 11.17 -9.74 -12.74
CA ASP A 64 10.52 -8.57 -13.32
C ASP A 64 9.00 -8.61 -13.06
N THR A 65 8.49 -7.65 -12.29
CA THR A 65 7.07 -7.61 -11.89
C THR A 65 6.12 -7.42 -13.07
N SER A 66 6.59 -6.89 -14.21
CA SER A 66 5.77 -6.76 -15.43
C SER A 66 5.37 -8.11 -16.04
N THR A 67 6.05 -9.18 -15.65
CA THR A 67 5.78 -10.55 -16.10
C THR A 67 4.82 -11.32 -15.18
N PHE A 68 4.44 -10.73 -14.04
CA PHE A 68 3.61 -11.41 -13.05
C PHE A 68 2.20 -11.68 -13.58
N LYS A 69 1.77 -12.94 -13.47
CA LYS A 69 0.37 -13.33 -13.70
C LYS A 69 -0.45 -13.06 -12.45
N ALA A 70 -1.77 -13.25 -12.52
CA ALA A 70 -2.69 -13.01 -11.39
C ALA A 70 -2.24 -13.66 -10.07
N LYS A 71 -1.74 -14.90 -10.10
CA LYS A 71 -1.24 -15.60 -8.91
C LYS A 71 0.05 -14.97 -8.35
N ASP A 72 1.00 -14.63 -9.22
CA ASP A 72 2.24 -13.95 -8.81
C ASP A 72 1.94 -12.56 -8.25
N LEU A 73 1.02 -11.81 -8.86
CA LEU A 73 0.59 -10.50 -8.37
C LEU A 73 -0.07 -10.59 -6.99
N LEU A 74 -0.92 -11.61 -6.76
CA LEU A 74 -1.50 -11.84 -5.44
C LEU A 74 -0.41 -12.16 -4.41
N GLY A 75 0.56 -13.02 -4.76
CA GLY A 75 1.72 -13.30 -3.90
C GLY A 75 2.58 -12.07 -3.62
N PHE A 76 2.87 -11.27 -4.63
CA PHE A 76 3.61 -10.01 -4.50
C PHE A 76 2.90 -9.03 -3.58
N ARG A 77 1.60 -8.81 -3.80
CA ARG A 77 0.78 -7.91 -2.98
C ARG A 77 0.73 -8.38 -1.53
N ARG A 78 0.79 -9.68 -1.25
CA ARG A 78 0.87 -10.17 0.14
C ARG A 78 2.06 -9.59 0.90
N HIS A 79 3.21 -9.49 0.25
CA HIS A 79 4.46 -9.05 0.87
C HIS A 79 4.72 -7.54 0.72
N VAL A 80 3.99 -6.86 -0.16
CA VAL A 80 4.17 -5.43 -0.45
C VAL A 80 2.89 -4.68 -0.12
N GLN A 81 2.82 -4.22 1.13
CA GLN A 81 1.64 -3.57 1.70
C GLN A 81 1.83 -2.05 1.75
N PRO A 82 1.02 -1.27 1.00
CA PRO A 82 1.15 0.19 1.00
C PRO A 82 0.42 0.82 2.19
N VAL A 83 1.05 1.85 2.76
CA VAL A 83 0.38 2.82 3.65
C VAL A 83 0.41 4.17 2.94
N PHE A 84 -0.77 4.67 2.54
CA PHE A 84 -0.88 5.92 1.79
C PHE A 84 -0.90 7.14 2.73
N GLN A 85 -0.31 8.25 2.28
CA GLN A 85 -0.24 9.51 3.06
C GLN A 85 -1.61 10.06 3.46
N ASN A 86 -2.64 9.82 2.65
CA ASN A 86 -4.00 10.23 2.93
C ASN A 86 -4.83 9.03 3.44
N PRO A 87 -5.05 8.89 4.76
CA PRO A 87 -5.80 7.77 5.30
C PRO A 87 -7.27 7.78 4.87
N TYR A 88 -7.82 8.94 4.47
CA TYR A 88 -9.21 9.09 4.00
C TYR A 88 -9.48 8.31 2.71
N GLY A 89 -8.47 8.10 1.86
CA GLY A 89 -8.62 7.28 0.65
C GLY A 89 -8.28 5.80 0.85
N SER A 90 -7.72 5.42 2.00
CA SER A 90 -7.22 4.06 2.24
C SER A 90 -8.20 3.16 3.01
N LEU A 91 -9.10 3.77 3.79
CA LEU A 91 -10.13 3.08 4.56
C LEU A 91 -11.49 3.45 3.99
N ASP A 92 -12.26 2.45 3.57
CA ASP A 92 -13.62 2.66 3.10
C ASP A 92 -14.52 3.04 4.29
N PRO A 93 -15.17 4.23 4.28
CA PRO A 93 -16.00 4.67 5.38
C PRO A 93 -17.23 3.78 5.63
N MET A 94 -17.60 2.92 4.68
CA MET A 94 -18.73 1.98 4.79
C MET A 94 -18.39 0.72 5.57
N TYR A 95 -17.10 0.48 5.87
CA TYR A 95 -16.65 -0.69 6.62
C TYR A 95 -16.17 -0.31 8.02
N SER A 96 -16.45 -1.19 8.98
CA SER A 96 -15.90 -1.07 10.32
C SER A 96 -14.37 -1.22 10.31
N ILE A 97 -13.72 -0.77 11.38
CA ILE A 97 -12.28 -0.96 11.58
C ILE A 97 -11.92 -2.44 11.55
N PHE A 98 -12.75 -3.30 12.16
CA PHE A 98 -12.57 -4.75 12.08
C PHE A 98 -12.51 -5.24 10.64
N ARG A 99 -13.53 -4.91 9.82
CA ARG A 99 -13.59 -5.36 8.42
C ARG A 99 -12.43 -4.80 7.60
N SER A 100 -12.02 -3.57 7.87
CA SER A 100 -10.91 -2.92 7.17
C SER A 100 -9.57 -3.63 7.42
N ILE A 101 -9.31 -4.08 8.65
CA ILE A 101 -8.08 -4.83 9.01
C ILE A 101 -8.20 -6.31 8.62
N GLU A 102 -9.40 -6.90 8.69
CA GLU A 102 -9.65 -8.29 8.32
C GLU A 102 -9.55 -8.53 6.80
N GLU A 103 -9.91 -7.53 5.99
CA GLU A 103 -10.04 -7.69 4.55
C GLU A 103 -8.83 -8.37 3.87
N PRO A 104 -7.57 -7.94 4.10
CA PRO A 104 -6.42 -8.61 3.51
C PRO A 104 -6.34 -10.09 3.90
N LEU A 105 -6.54 -10.42 5.17
CA LEU A 105 -6.55 -11.82 5.65
C LEU A 105 -7.61 -12.65 4.92
N ARG A 106 -8.82 -12.09 4.75
CA ARG A 106 -9.92 -12.76 4.05
C ARG A 106 -9.64 -12.95 2.56
N ILE A 107 -9.14 -11.93 1.87
CA ILE A 107 -8.78 -11.98 0.45
C ILE A 107 -7.71 -13.05 0.20
N HIS A 108 -6.73 -13.14 1.09
CA HIS A 108 -5.64 -14.11 1.01
C HIS A 108 -5.98 -15.48 1.62
N LYS A 109 -7.22 -15.69 2.08
CA LYS A 109 -7.71 -16.94 2.69
C LYS A 109 -6.87 -17.41 3.89
N ILE A 110 -6.47 -16.47 4.74
CA ILE A 110 -5.65 -16.73 5.94
C ILE A 110 -6.56 -16.89 7.17
N GLY A 111 -6.38 -18.01 7.86
CA GLY A 111 -7.10 -18.35 9.09
C GLY A 111 -8.62 -18.57 8.89
N ASP A 112 -9.27 -18.99 9.97
CA ASP A 112 -10.73 -18.99 10.07
C ASP A 112 -11.26 -17.67 10.68
N SER A 113 -12.58 -17.57 10.85
CA SER A 113 -13.21 -16.37 11.42
C SER A 113 -12.71 -16.05 12.84
N LYS A 114 -12.56 -17.06 13.69
CA LYS A 114 -12.14 -16.89 15.08
C LYS A 114 -10.67 -16.47 15.16
N TRP A 115 -9.83 -17.10 14.34
CA TRP A 115 -8.42 -16.75 14.22
C TRP A 115 -8.25 -15.31 13.74
N ARG A 116 -8.97 -14.90 12.68
CA ARG A 116 -8.91 -13.52 12.17
C ARG A 116 -9.38 -12.50 13.19
N ALA A 117 -10.43 -12.81 13.96
CA ALA A 117 -10.88 -11.93 15.04
C ALA A 117 -9.81 -11.70 16.10
N ASN A 118 -9.05 -12.74 16.47
CA ASN A 118 -7.94 -12.60 17.41
C ASN A 118 -6.76 -11.86 16.78
N ARG A 119 -6.42 -12.18 15.52
CA ARG A 119 -5.34 -11.50 14.80
C ARG A 119 -5.60 -10.00 14.66
N VAL A 120 -6.84 -9.58 14.39
CA VAL A 120 -7.18 -8.15 14.34
C VAL A 120 -7.00 -7.48 15.70
N LYS A 121 -7.29 -8.15 16.82
CA LYS A 121 -7.04 -7.61 18.16
C LYS A 121 -5.54 -7.42 18.42
N GLU A 122 -4.72 -8.41 18.07
CA GLU A 122 -3.26 -8.30 18.17
C GLU A 122 -2.71 -7.13 17.35
N LEU A 123 -3.18 -6.97 16.10
CA LEU A 123 -2.75 -5.88 15.23
C LEU A 123 -3.16 -4.51 15.77
N LEU A 124 -4.33 -4.41 16.40
CA LEU A 124 -4.76 -3.17 17.08
C LEU A 124 -3.89 -2.87 18.29
N ASP A 125 -3.53 -3.88 19.08
CA ASP A 125 -2.63 -3.75 20.23
C ASP A 125 -1.22 -3.27 19.80
N MET A 126 -0.66 -3.83 18.73
CA MET A 126 0.63 -3.41 18.15
C MET A 126 0.66 -1.94 17.72
N VAL A 127 -0.50 -1.36 17.40
CA VAL A 127 -0.62 0.06 17.04
C VAL A 127 -1.28 0.90 18.16
N GLU A 128 -1.26 0.39 19.39
CA GLU A 128 -1.76 1.08 20.59
C GLU A 128 -3.22 1.55 20.46
N MET A 129 -4.07 0.73 19.85
CA MET A 129 -5.49 0.97 19.69
C MET A 129 -6.31 -0.05 20.50
N PRO A 130 -7.26 0.38 21.34
CA PRO A 130 -8.04 -0.54 22.15
C PRO A 130 -8.99 -1.36 21.27
N ALA A 131 -9.20 -2.64 21.60
CA ALA A 131 -10.11 -3.52 20.85
C ALA A 131 -11.54 -2.98 20.72
N SER A 132 -11.96 -2.05 21.59
CA SER A 132 -13.26 -1.37 21.50
C SER A 132 -13.45 -0.58 20.19
N VAL A 133 -12.37 -0.22 19.48
CA VAL A 133 -12.49 0.46 18.18
C VAL A 133 -12.87 -0.46 17.03
N MET A 134 -12.83 -1.79 17.20
CA MET A 134 -13.15 -2.76 16.15
C MET A 134 -14.54 -2.52 15.53
N GLY A 135 -15.52 -2.14 16.36
CA GLY A 135 -16.89 -1.86 15.95
C GLY A 135 -17.12 -0.46 15.38
N ARG A 136 -16.13 0.44 15.50
CA ARG A 136 -16.22 1.81 14.99
C ARG A 136 -15.99 1.85 13.48
N TYR A 137 -16.31 2.99 12.90
CA TYR A 137 -16.07 3.35 11.50
C TYR A 137 -14.95 4.39 11.37
N PRO A 138 -14.31 4.50 10.20
CA PRO A 138 -13.21 5.45 10.00
C PRO A 138 -13.58 6.90 10.35
N ASN A 139 -14.81 7.33 10.07
CA ASN A 139 -15.27 8.69 10.38
C ASN A 139 -15.31 9.02 11.88
N GLU A 140 -15.39 8.01 12.75
CA GLU A 140 -15.40 8.15 14.22
C GLU A 140 -13.99 8.24 14.84
N LEU A 141 -12.94 8.16 14.02
CA LEU A 141 -11.55 8.21 14.46
C LEU A 141 -10.87 9.53 14.07
N SER A 142 -9.94 9.97 14.91
CA SER A 142 -9.04 11.08 14.59
C SER A 142 -8.09 10.71 13.43
N GLY A 143 -7.49 11.71 12.77
CA GLY A 143 -6.55 11.45 11.68
C GLY A 143 -5.39 10.53 12.07
N GLY A 144 -4.80 10.75 13.25
CA GLY A 144 -3.72 9.90 13.78
C GLY A 144 -4.20 8.48 14.09
N GLN A 145 -5.40 8.30 14.63
CA GLN A 145 -5.99 6.98 14.85
C GLN A 145 -6.19 6.25 13.52
N ARG A 146 -6.72 6.91 12.48
CA ARG A 146 -6.88 6.31 11.14
C ARG A 146 -5.54 5.90 10.54
N GLN A 147 -4.48 6.68 10.73
CA GLN A 147 -3.13 6.31 10.28
C GLN A 147 -2.65 5.03 10.97
N ARG A 148 -2.88 4.89 12.28
CA ARG A 148 -2.58 3.65 13.01
C ARG A 148 -3.37 2.46 12.51
N ILE A 149 -4.65 2.63 12.19
CA ILE A 149 -5.46 1.58 11.54
C ILE A 149 -4.89 1.19 10.17
N ALA A 150 -4.45 2.16 9.36
CA ALA A 150 -3.85 1.86 8.06
C ALA A 150 -2.54 1.05 8.19
N ILE A 151 -1.73 1.35 9.21
CA ILE A 151 -0.52 0.58 9.54
C ILE A 151 -0.89 -0.84 9.99
N ALA A 152 -1.86 -0.99 10.91
CA ALA A 152 -2.33 -2.30 11.37
C ALA A 152 -2.83 -3.18 10.22
N ARG A 153 -3.58 -2.60 9.27
CA ARG A 153 -4.02 -3.28 8.06
C ARG A 153 -2.83 -3.74 7.19
N ALA A 154 -1.82 -2.89 7.02
CA ALA A 154 -0.63 -3.24 6.24
C ALA A 154 0.21 -4.35 6.91
N MET A 155 0.19 -4.45 8.23
CA MET A 155 0.87 -5.52 8.99
C MET A 155 0.06 -6.82 9.06
N ALA A 156 -1.18 -6.85 8.53
CA ALA A 156 -2.08 -7.98 8.72
C ALA A 156 -1.59 -9.28 8.04
N LEU A 157 -0.75 -9.17 7.01
CA LEU A 157 -0.32 -10.28 6.16
C LEU A 157 1.09 -10.82 6.47
N ASP A 158 1.76 -10.24 7.46
CA ASP A 158 3.00 -10.75 8.05
C ASP A 158 2.80 -12.16 8.66
#